data_AF-A0AAV4WS65-F1
#
_entry.id   AF-A0AAV4WS65-F1
#
_cell.length_a   1.000
_cell.length_b   1.000
_cell.length_c   1.000
_cell.angle_alpha   90.00
_cell.angle_beta   90.00
_cell.angle_gamma   90.00
#
_symmetry.space_group_name_H-M   'P 1'
#
loop_
_entity.id
_entity.type
_entity.pdbx_description
1 polymer ?
#
loop_
_entity_poly.entity_id
_entity_poly.type
_entity_poly.pdbx_seq_one_letter_code
_entity_poly.pdbx_strand_id
1 'polypeptide(L)'
;MEADTGRLTVTASLDREKRDRYSLKVRAENVGRHRFGREISRSGPIRSTESYHLAFDEALVVIEVGDENDNAPIFEVQGRPIVAAVPLEASFGYQVLRITAKDADVAYNSAIRYEIIRKPEDASAKFHIDPATDREGSENGHSAVANVFVYVLPETKLVLFVAGRTPLAIEQHVDKILSYLSNLTGYDVKMAKLEPHHDGEYEDRESTDLFLYAVHRDTNDIVDTEVLLNALEQRSELIVSNLDSFNIQRIQGCRCRRRSARWAPPRSPSSPSAASSSWGRYWASPCYAHPARRGTLNYI
;
A
#
# COMPACT_ATOMS: atom_id res chain seq x y z
N MET A 1 13.51 2.70 41.15
CA MET A 1 12.96 3.68 42.10
C MET A 1 13.92 3.77 43.26
N GLU A 2 14.39 4.95 43.57
CA GLU A 2 15.18 5.19 44.77
C GLU A 2 14.24 5.12 45.98
N ALA A 3 14.49 4.16 46.88
CA ALA A 3 13.54 3.80 47.94
C ALA A 3 13.25 4.95 48.92
N ASP A 4 14.26 5.79 49.17
CA ASP A 4 14.15 6.86 50.16
C ASP A 4 13.51 8.14 49.59
N THR A 5 13.71 8.41 48.31
CA THR A 5 13.24 9.65 47.64
C THR A 5 12.00 9.43 46.79
N GLY A 6 11.67 8.18 46.46
CA GLY A 6 10.63 7.83 45.50
C GLY A 6 10.95 8.19 44.05
N ARG A 7 12.18 8.63 43.76
CA ARG A 7 12.58 9.06 42.41
C ARG A 7 12.64 7.87 41.45
N LEU A 8 11.95 8.00 40.31
CA LEU A 8 12.05 7.06 39.20
C LEU A 8 13.21 7.48 38.30
N THR A 9 14.01 6.50 37.89
CA THR A 9 15.13 6.69 36.97
C THR A 9 15.05 5.66 35.87
N VAL A 10 15.54 6.02 34.69
CA VAL A 10 15.66 5.13 33.54
C VAL A 10 16.88 4.25 33.75
N THR A 11 16.71 2.93 33.65
CA THR A 11 17.80 1.94 33.84
C THR A 11 18.38 1.41 32.53
N ALA A 12 17.69 1.63 31.41
CA ALA A 12 18.09 1.24 30.06
C ALA A 12 17.50 2.23 29.05
N SER A 13 18.10 2.34 27.86
CA SER A 13 17.57 3.19 26.79
C SER A 13 16.10 2.87 26.50
N LEU A 14 15.29 3.93 26.38
CA LEU A 14 13.89 3.83 25.96
C LEU A 14 13.82 3.88 24.44
N ASP A 15 12.88 3.12 23.89
CA ASP A 15 12.64 2.98 22.46
C ASP A 15 11.13 2.75 22.33
N ARG A 16 10.44 3.71 21.70
CA ARG A 16 8.98 3.74 21.62
C ARG A 16 8.48 2.63 20.70
N GLU A 17 9.17 2.39 19.61
CA GLU A 17 8.89 1.39 18.58
C GLU A 17 8.95 -0.03 19.16
N LYS A 18 9.83 -0.24 20.15
CA LYS A 18 9.87 -1.48 20.94
C LYS A 18 8.80 -1.52 22.03
N ARG A 19 8.63 -0.42 22.78
CA ARG A 19 7.66 -0.33 23.88
C ARG A 19 7.33 1.12 24.24
N ASP A 20 6.11 1.52 23.89
CA ASP A 20 5.57 2.86 24.09
C ASP A 20 5.01 3.12 25.51
N ARG A 21 4.71 2.07 26.27
CA ARG A 21 4.04 2.21 27.57
C ARG A 21 4.53 1.23 28.64
N TYR A 22 4.70 1.77 29.84
CA TYR A 22 5.01 1.02 31.06
C TYR A 22 3.95 1.29 32.12
N SER A 23 3.60 0.26 32.87
CA SER A 23 2.67 0.37 34.00
C SER A 23 3.35 -0.23 35.23
N LEU A 24 3.66 0.63 36.19
CA LEU A 24 4.38 0.27 37.41
C LEU A 24 3.41 0.36 38.59
N LYS A 25 3.31 -0.71 39.36
CA LYS A 25 2.60 -0.70 40.64
C LYS A 25 3.62 -0.38 41.73
N VAL A 26 3.50 0.79 42.33
CA VAL A 26 4.39 1.24 43.42
C VAL A 26 3.68 1.09 44.75
N ARG A 27 4.42 0.75 45.81
CA ARG A 27 3.89 0.59 47.17
C ARG A 27 4.72 1.41 48.15
N ALA A 28 4.06 2.15 49.03
CA ALA A 28 4.71 2.93 50.08
C ALA A 28 4.64 2.19 51.42
N GLU A 29 5.79 1.88 52.01
CA GLU A 29 5.85 1.17 53.30
C GLU A 29 6.45 2.06 54.39
N ASN A 30 5.82 2.09 55.56
CA ASN A 30 6.38 2.77 56.72
C ASN A 30 7.40 1.86 57.42
N VAL A 31 8.69 2.13 57.21
CA VAL A 31 9.82 1.38 57.81
C VAL A 31 9.75 1.33 59.35
N GLY A 32 9.06 2.28 60.00
CA GLY A 32 8.86 2.33 61.45
C GLY A 32 7.90 1.26 62.01
N ARG A 33 7.09 0.58 61.18
CA ARG A 33 6.13 -0.46 61.65
C ARG A 33 6.71 -1.86 61.74
N HIS A 34 7.92 -2.10 61.24
CA HIS A 34 8.58 -3.41 61.30
C HIS A 34 9.32 -3.71 62.61
N ARG A 35 9.11 -2.93 63.68
CA ARG A 35 9.71 -3.20 65.01
C ARG A 35 8.79 -3.89 66.03
N PHE A 36 7.53 -4.18 65.69
CA PHE A 36 6.67 -4.98 66.58
C PHE A 36 5.89 -6.05 65.81
N GLY A 37 6.50 -7.25 65.76
CA GLY A 37 5.90 -8.57 65.60
C GLY A 37 4.59 -8.68 64.81
N ARG A 38 4.68 -8.77 63.49
CA ARG A 38 3.78 -9.62 62.71
C ARG A 38 4.43 -9.95 61.35
N GLU A 39 4.92 -11.18 61.20
CA GLU A 39 5.18 -11.76 59.88
C GLU A 39 3.85 -11.81 59.13
N ILE A 40 3.66 -10.88 58.18
CA ILE A 40 2.60 -11.00 57.18
C ILE A 40 3.29 -11.58 55.95
N SER A 41 2.89 -12.80 55.65
CA SER A 41 3.28 -13.65 54.52
C SER A 41 3.70 -12.85 53.30
N ARG A 42 4.93 -13.09 52.83
CA ARG A 42 5.37 -12.79 51.46
C ARG A 42 4.38 -13.46 50.51
N SER A 43 3.39 -12.71 50.03
CA SER A 43 2.50 -13.17 48.96
C SER A 43 3.36 -13.39 47.72
N GLY A 44 3.36 -14.64 47.24
CA GLY A 44 4.06 -15.06 46.03
C GLY A 44 3.62 -14.29 44.78
N PRO A 45 4.24 -14.55 43.63
CA PRO A 45 4.01 -13.77 42.41
C PRO A 45 2.54 -13.90 42.00
N ILE A 46 1.80 -12.79 42.05
CA ILE A 46 0.39 -12.75 41.65
C ILE A 46 0.33 -12.91 40.14
N ARG A 47 -0.19 -14.06 39.71
CA ARG A 47 -0.57 -14.33 38.33
C ARG A 47 -1.80 -13.47 38.00
N SER A 48 -1.72 -12.84 36.83
CA SER A 48 -2.71 -11.98 36.19
C SER A 48 -4.17 -12.38 36.42
N THR A 49 -4.95 -11.54 37.09
CA THR A 49 -6.35 -11.30 36.71
C THR A 49 -6.80 -9.92 37.21
N GLU A 50 -7.47 -9.21 36.31
CA GLU A 50 -8.04 -7.87 36.37
C GLU A 50 -8.66 -7.44 37.72
N SER A 51 -7.91 -6.71 38.53
CA SER A 51 -8.51 -5.90 39.59
C SER A 51 -7.72 -4.59 39.73
N TYR A 52 -8.30 -3.48 39.29
CA TYR A 52 -7.81 -2.11 39.54
C TYR A 52 -7.92 -1.68 41.01
N HIS A 53 -8.09 -2.64 41.93
CA HIS A 53 -8.12 -2.41 43.36
C HIS A 53 -6.69 -2.31 43.88
N LEU A 54 -6.17 -1.09 43.85
CA LEU A 54 -4.95 -0.72 44.56
C LEU A 54 -5.23 -0.74 46.06
N ALA A 55 -4.33 -1.31 46.86
CA ALA A 55 -4.37 -1.13 48.31
C ALA A 55 -4.14 0.35 48.66
N PHE A 56 -4.48 0.75 49.88
CA PHE A 56 -4.35 2.16 50.33
C PHE A 56 -2.90 2.68 50.29
N ASP A 57 -1.93 1.77 50.29
CA ASP A 57 -0.50 2.02 50.22
C ASP A 57 0.08 1.77 48.82
N GLU A 58 -0.76 1.54 47.80
CA GLU A 58 -0.33 1.26 46.42
C GLU A 58 -0.81 2.33 45.43
N ALA A 59 0.00 2.62 44.43
CA ALA A 59 -0.35 3.50 43.31
C ALA A 59 0.05 2.87 41.97
N LEU A 60 -0.72 3.15 40.91
CA LEU A 60 -0.36 2.79 39.54
C LEU A 60 0.27 4.01 38.87
N VAL A 61 1.52 3.85 38.42
CA VAL A 61 2.23 4.84 37.62
C VAL A 61 2.25 4.35 36.17
N VAL A 62 1.62 5.10 35.28
CA VAL A 62 1.67 4.85 33.83
C VAL A 62 2.70 5.81 33.24
N ILE A 63 3.68 5.25 32.54
CA ILE A 63 4.74 5.99 31.85
C ILE A 63 4.52 5.78 30.35
N GLU A 64 4.42 6.88 29.63
CA GLU A 64 4.34 6.91 28.16
C GLU A 64 5.69 7.40 27.62
N VAL A 65 6.21 6.68 26.63
CA VAL A 65 7.47 7.03 25.95
C VAL A 65 7.14 7.98 24.80
N GLY A 66 7.81 9.13 24.77
CA GLY A 66 7.69 10.09 23.68
C GLY A 66 8.26 9.54 22.37
N ASP A 67 7.76 10.06 21.26
CA ASP A 67 8.25 9.75 19.91
C ASP A 67 9.41 10.68 19.53
N GLU A 68 10.43 10.11 18.91
CA GLU A 68 11.55 10.82 18.30
C GLU A 68 11.56 10.48 16.81
N ASN A 69 11.97 11.42 15.96
CA ASN A 69 12.08 11.16 14.51
C ASN A 69 13.37 10.41 14.21
N ASP A 70 13.42 9.10 14.50
CA ASP A 70 14.61 8.26 14.36
C ASP A 70 14.46 7.13 13.33
N ASN A 71 13.29 6.99 12.71
CA ASN A 71 13.05 6.03 11.63
C ASN A 71 12.98 6.74 10.27
N ALA A 72 13.47 6.04 9.25
CA ALA A 72 13.34 6.47 7.87
C ALA A 72 12.15 5.77 7.21
N PRO A 73 11.45 6.43 6.27
CA PRO A 73 10.35 5.81 5.55
C PRO A 73 10.85 4.64 4.71
N ILE A 74 10.08 3.56 4.66
CA ILE A 74 10.40 2.34 3.92
C ILE A 74 9.32 2.13 2.86
N PHE A 75 9.74 2.05 1.60
CA PHE A 75 8.84 1.67 0.50
C PHE A 75 8.37 0.23 0.66
N GLU A 76 7.10 -0.04 0.37
CA GLU A 76 6.51 -1.38 0.35
C GLU A 76 6.92 -2.17 -0.90
N VAL A 77 8.23 -2.26 -1.11
CA VAL A 77 8.86 -3.03 -2.18
C VAL A 77 9.63 -4.16 -1.52
N GLN A 78 9.44 -5.39 -1.96
CA GLN A 78 10.09 -6.58 -1.37
C GLN A 78 11.59 -6.65 -1.74
N GLY A 79 12.33 -5.55 -1.56
CA GLY A 79 13.73 -5.40 -1.95
C GLY A 79 13.98 -5.38 -3.46
N ARG A 80 12.94 -5.22 -4.28
CA ARG A 80 13.02 -5.23 -5.74
C ARG A 80 12.77 -3.84 -6.34
N PRO A 81 13.37 -3.53 -7.50
CA PRO A 81 13.00 -2.35 -8.26
C PRO A 81 11.51 -2.30 -8.59
N ILE A 82 10.95 -1.09 -8.62
CA ILE A 82 9.56 -0.89 -9.02
C ILE A 82 9.52 -0.86 -10.54
N VAL A 83 8.86 -1.84 -11.15
CA VAL A 83 8.63 -1.87 -12.60
C VAL A 83 7.18 -1.54 -12.91
N ALA A 84 6.96 -0.63 -13.86
CA ALA A 84 5.66 -0.31 -14.41
C ALA A 84 5.73 -0.18 -15.93
N ALA A 85 4.55 -0.23 -16.56
CA ALA A 85 4.41 -0.02 -17.98
C ALA A 85 3.39 1.09 -18.27
N VAL A 86 3.65 1.84 -19.32
CA VAL A 86 2.75 2.85 -19.87
C VAL A 86 2.40 2.43 -21.29
N PRO A 87 1.11 2.34 -21.65
CA PRO A 87 0.69 2.10 -23.02
C PRO A 87 1.28 3.14 -23.97
N LEU A 88 1.64 2.75 -25.19
CA LEU A 88 2.16 3.67 -26.20
C LEU A 88 1.16 4.80 -26.52
N GLU A 89 -0.13 4.51 -26.44
CA GLU A 89 -1.24 5.43 -26.71
C GLU A 89 -1.72 6.18 -25.44
N ALA A 90 -0.98 6.10 -24.33
CA ALA A 90 -1.36 6.73 -23.08
C ALA A 90 -1.49 8.27 -23.24
N SER A 91 -2.64 8.80 -22.84
CA SER A 91 -2.87 10.23 -22.78
C SER A 91 -2.21 10.86 -21.55
N PHE A 92 -2.06 12.19 -21.59
CA PHE A 92 -1.71 12.98 -20.41
C PHE A 92 -2.64 12.65 -19.23
N GLY A 93 -2.07 12.57 -18.03
CA GLY A 93 -2.78 12.19 -16.81
C GLY A 93 -2.95 10.68 -16.62
N TYR A 94 -2.38 9.83 -17.48
CA TYR A 94 -2.42 8.38 -17.29
C TYR A 94 -1.72 7.99 -16.00
N GLN A 95 -2.44 7.27 -15.14
CA GLN A 95 -1.92 6.74 -13.88
C GLN A 95 -0.99 5.55 -14.16
N VAL A 96 0.30 5.73 -13.92
CA VAL A 96 1.34 4.74 -14.20
C VAL A 96 1.39 3.67 -13.11
N LEU A 97 1.49 4.10 -11.85
CA LEU A 97 1.57 3.20 -10.71
C LEU A 97 1.26 3.93 -9.40
N ARG A 98 0.94 3.15 -8.36
CA ARG A 98 0.74 3.65 -6.99
C ARG A 98 1.85 3.13 -6.08
N ILE A 99 2.63 4.04 -5.51
CA ILE A 99 3.70 3.73 -4.56
C ILE A 99 3.16 3.87 -3.13
N THR A 100 3.62 3.00 -2.25
CA THR A 100 3.32 3.09 -0.82
C THR A 100 4.61 2.98 -0.02
N ALA A 101 4.69 3.78 1.04
CA ALA A 101 5.77 3.76 2.01
C ALA A 101 5.17 3.88 3.41
N LYS A 102 5.93 3.37 4.39
CA LYS A 102 5.58 3.36 5.80
C LYS A 102 6.73 3.90 6.62
N ASP A 103 6.39 4.64 7.65
CA ASP A 103 7.32 5.11 8.66
C ASP A 103 6.88 4.54 10.02
N ALA A 104 7.83 4.14 10.85
CA ALA A 104 7.56 3.51 12.14
C ALA A 104 7.23 4.54 13.23
N ASP A 105 7.61 5.79 13.04
CA ASP A 105 7.35 6.91 13.94
C ASP A 105 5.84 7.22 14.04
N VAL A 106 5.44 8.22 14.82
CA VAL A 106 4.02 8.62 14.92
C VAL A 106 3.74 10.04 14.43
N ALA A 107 2.46 10.26 14.11
CA ALA A 107 1.88 11.57 13.82
C ALA A 107 2.64 12.40 12.76
N TYR A 108 3.42 13.38 13.20
CA TYR A 108 4.19 14.30 12.36
C TYR A 108 5.53 13.71 11.91
N ASN A 109 6.20 12.95 12.79
CA ASN A 109 7.45 12.27 12.45
C ASN A 109 7.20 11.17 11.40
N SER A 110 6.03 10.54 11.45
CA SER A 110 5.60 9.55 10.46
C SER A 110 5.02 10.14 9.16
N ALA A 111 5.12 11.46 8.95
CA ALA A 111 4.53 12.13 7.79
C ALA A 111 5.41 11.99 6.55
N ILE A 112 4.88 11.32 5.52
CA ILE A 112 5.62 11.02 4.29
C ILE A 112 5.23 12.00 3.18
N ARG A 113 6.24 12.53 2.49
CA ARG A 113 6.11 13.26 1.22
C ARG A 113 6.83 12.51 0.12
N TYR A 114 6.22 12.44 -1.06
CA TYR A 114 6.82 11.84 -2.24
C TYR A 114 7.35 12.91 -3.18
N GLU A 115 8.50 12.63 -3.80
CA GLU A 115 9.11 13.48 -4.81
C GLU A 115 9.84 12.63 -5.86
N ILE A 116 9.86 13.10 -7.10
CA ILE A 116 10.67 12.51 -8.17
C ILE A 116 11.99 13.25 -8.22
N ILE A 117 13.09 12.53 -8.00
CA ILE A 117 14.44 13.07 -8.23
C ILE A 117 14.62 13.25 -9.74
N ARG A 118 14.59 14.50 -10.19
CA ARG A 118 14.70 14.83 -11.62
C ARG A 118 16.15 14.72 -12.09
N LYS A 119 16.33 14.03 -13.21
CA LYS A 119 17.61 13.89 -13.90
C LYS A 119 17.45 14.36 -15.35
N PRO A 120 18.29 15.29 -15.84
CA PRO A 120 18.22 15.79 -17.22
C PRO A 120 18.33 14.71 -18.29
N GLU A 121 19.08 13.64 -18.02
CA GLU A 121 19.35 12.54 -18.93
C GLU A 121 18.19 11.54 -19.06
N ASP A 122 17.25 11.52 -18.10
CA ASP A 122 16.18 10.52 -18.03
C ASP A 122 14.81 11.13 -18.34
N ALA A 123 13.83 10.26 -18.59
CA ALA A 123 12.44 10.65 -18.84
C ALA A 123 11.70 11.18 -17.58
N SER A 124 12.41 11.43 -16.47
CA SER A 124 11.85 11.91 -15.19
C SER A 124 11.01 13.19 -15.33
N ALA A 125 11.32 14.02 -16.33
CA ALA A 125 10.56 15.23 -16.62
C ALA A 125 9.15 14.99 -17.17
N LYS A 126 8.86 13.78 -17.68
CA LYS A 126 7.57 13.38 -18.27
C LYS A 126 6.59 12.77 -17.25
N PHE A 127 6.96 12.78 -15.97
CA PHE A 127 6.14 12.23 -14.92
C PHE A 127 5.97 13.22 -13.78
N HIS A 128 4.86 13.12 -13.08
CA HIS A 128 4.66 13.77 -11.79
C HIS A 128 4.16 12.74 -10.78
N ILE A 129 4.46 12.96 -9.50
CA ILE A 129 3.90 12.17 -8.41
C ILE A 129 2.95 13.05 -7.61
N ASP A 130 1.73 12.57 -7.41
CA ASP A 130 0.81 13.23 -6.50
C ASP A 130 1.40 13.17 -5.09
N PRO A 131 1.57 14.32 -4.42
CA PRO A 131 2.06 14.34 -3.05
C PRO A 131 1.11 13.53 -2.18
N ALA A 132 1.65 12.82 -1.18
CA ALA A 132 0.85 12.16 -0.17
C ALA A 132 0.13 13.22 0.68
N THR A 133 -1.05 13.63 0.20
CA THR A 133 -2.12 14.32 0.91
C THR A 133 -1.73 15.45 1.86
N ASP A 134 -0.65 16.21 1.62
CA ASP A 134 -0.33 17.53 2.23
C ASP A 134 0.60 17.65 3.47
N ARG A 135 1.20 16.60 4.03
CA ARG A 135 1.80 16.74 5.38
C ARG A 135 3.14 17.48 5.54
N GLU A 136 3.62 18.21 4.54
CA GLU A 136 4.88 18.98 4.51
C GLU A 136 6.19 18.23 4.91
N GLY A 137 6.12 17.01 5.47
CA GLY A 137 7.23 16.29 6.08
C GLY A 137 7.66 16.91 7.42
N SER A 138 8.53 16.21 8.15
CA SER A 138 9.21 16.79 9.32
C SER A 138 10.38 17.70 8.91
N GLU A 139 10.64 18.79 9.64
CA GLU A 139 11.78 19.69 9.39
C GLU A 139 13.15 18.98 9.46
N ASN A 140 13.26 17.93 10.27
CA ASN A 140 14.41 17.03 10.37
C ASN A 140 14.15 15.67 9.68
N GLY A 141 13.33 15.65 8.63
CA GLY A 141 12.83 14.45 8.00
C GLY A 141 13.90 13.48 7.48
N HIS A 142 13.68 12.19 7.72
CA HIS A 142 14.46 11.13 7.09
C HIS A 142 13.96 10.85 5.66
N SER A 143 14.81 10.26 4.83
CA SER A 143 14.53 10.04 3.40
C SER A 143 14.89 8.63 2.97
N ALA A 144 14.12 8.10 2.04
CA ALA A 144 14.43 6.88 1.31
C ALA A 144 14.24 7.09 -0.19
N VAL A 145 14.99 6.33 -0.99
CA VAL A 145 14.95 6.41 -2.45
C VAL A 145 14.59 5.03 -3.01
N ALA A 146 13.63 5.01 -3.94
CA ALA A 146 13.28 3.83 -4.72
C ALA A 146 13.47 4.11 -6.22
N ASN A 147 14.04 3.14 -6.93
CA ASN A 147 14.18 3.21 -8.38
C ASN A 147 12.92 2.68 -9.06
N VAL A 148 12.40 3.46 -10.00
CA VAL A 148 11.23 3.11 -10.80
C VAL A 148 11.65 2.98 -12.26
N PHE A 149 11.43 1.81 -12.85
CA PHE A 149 11.62 1.54 -14.26
C PHE A 149 10.27 1.58 -14.97
N VAL A 150 10.11 2.50 -15.91
CA VAL A 150 8.88 2.67 -16.68
C VAL A 150 9.12 2.25 -18.12
N TYR A 151 8.42 1.22 -18.57
CA TYR A 151 8.48 0.73 -19.94
C TYR A 151 7.33 1.31 -20.76
N VAL A 152 7.61 1.74 -21.99
CA VAL A 152 6.54 2.09 -22.94
C VAL A 152 6.21 0.83 -23.74
N LEU A 153 4.98 0.32 -23.58
CA LEU A 153 4.55 -0.92 -24.21
C LEU A 153 3.45 -0.66 -25.26
N PRO A 154 3.63 -1.09 -26.51
CA PRO A 154 2.53 -1.13 -27.46
C PRO A 154 1.51 -2.21 -27.06
N GLU A 155 0.25 -2.08 -27.51
CA GLU A 155 -0.78 -3.09 -27.21
C GLU A 155 -0.37 -4.50 -27.65
N THR A 156 0.42 -4.65 -28.70
CA THR A 156 0.92 -5.96 -29.19
C THR A 156 1.84 -6.68 -28.21
N LYS A 157 2.37 -5.98 -27.21
CA LYS A 157 3.16 -6.58 -26.14
C LYS A 157 2.31 -7.05 -24.95
N LEU A 158 1.00 -6.86 -25.01
CA LEU A 158 0.06 -7.23 -23.95
C LEU A 158 -0.66 -8.54 -24.28
N VAL A 159 -1.06 -9.26 -23.22
CA VAL A 159 -1.96 -10.40 -23.26
C VAL A 159 -3.34 -9.94 -22.82
N LEU A 160 -4.37 -10.24 -23.62
CA LEU A 160 -5.76 -9.93 -23.35
C LEU A 160 -6.44 -11.08 -22.61
N PHE A 161 -7.07 -10.75 -21.49
CA PHE A 161 -8.02 -11.60 -20.77
C PHE A 161 -9.42 -11.00 -20.91
N VAL A 162 -10.37 -11.80 -21.38
CA VAL A 162 -11.79 -11.42 -21.41
C VAL A 162 -12.47 -12.06 -20.20
N ALA A 163 -13.00 -11.25 -19.30
CA ALA A 163 -13.72 -11.70 -18.11
C ALA A 163 -15.20 -11.33 -18.20
N GLY A 164 -16.09 -12.28 -17.89
CA GLY A 164 -17.55 -12.06 -17.90
C GLY A 164 -18.09 -11.35 -16.66
N ARG A 165 -17.41 -10.29 -16.22
CA ARG A 165 -17.80 -9.44 -15.09
C ARG A 165 -17.61 -7.97 -15.46
N THR A 166 -18.31 -7.09 -14.75
CA THR A 166 -18.21 -5.64 -14.95
C THR A 166 -16.82 -5.11 -14.54
N PRO A 167 -16.37 -3.99 -15.11
CA PRO A 167 -15.09 -3.37 -14.78
C PRO A 167 -14.86 -3.16 -13.28
N LEU A 168 -15.90 -2.67 -12.59
CA LEU A 168 -15.86 -2.41 -11.14
C LEU A 168 -15.67 -3.68 -10.31
N ALA A 169 -16.32 -4.78 -10.70
CA ALA A 169 -16.21 -6.06 -9.99
C ALA A 169 -14.80 -6.66 -10.12
N ILE A 170 -14.18 -6.50 -11.29
CA ILE A 170 -12.79 -6.89 -11.54
C ILE A 170 -11.83 -5.99 -10.76
N GLU A 171 -11.98 -4.66 -10.83
CA GLU A 171 -11.09 -3.70 -10.18
C GLU A 171 -10.98 -3.94 -8.66
N GLN A 172 -12.11 -4.26 -8.00
CA GLN A 172 -12.14 -4.56 -6.56
C GLN A 172 -11.33 -5.80 -6.16
N HIS A 173 -11.06 -6.71 -7.10
CA HIS A 173 -10.43 -8.00 -6.83
C HIS A 173 -9.24 -8.31 -7.76
N VAL A 174 -8.74 -7.31 -8.46
CA VAL A 174 -7.67 -7.48 -9.45
C VAL A 174 -6.41 -8.06 -8.81
N ASP A 175 -6.11 -7.70 -7.56
CA ASP A 175 -4.98 -8.23 -6.81
C ASP A 175 -5.06 -9.75 -6.62
N LYS A 176 -6.27 -10.32 -6.48
CA LYS A 176 -6.47 -11.78 -6.39
C LYS A 176 -6.13 -12.47 -7.72
N ILE A 177 -6.52 -11.85 -8.84
CA ILE A 177 -6.23 -12.37 -10.19
C ILE A 177 -4.72 -12.30 -10.44
N LEU A 178 -4.11 -11.13 -10.25
CA LEU A 178 -2.69 -10.90 -10.53
C LEU A 178 -1.78 -11.75 -9.62
N SER A 179 -2.10 -11.87 -8.34
CA SER A 179 -1.33 -12.73 -7.42
C SER A 179 -1.40 -14.20 -7.80
N TYR A 180 -2.58 -14.69 -8.19
CA TYR A 180 -2.76 -16.06 -8.66
C TYR A 180 -1.95 -16.31 -9.94
N LEU A 181 -2.09 -15.45 -10.96
CA LEU A 181 -1.36 -15.58 -12.23
C LEU A 181 0.15 -15.47 -12.05
N SER A 182 0.59 -14.57 -11.16
CA SER A 182 2.01 -14.42 -10.82
C SER A 182 2.55 -15.70 -10.18
N ASN A 183 1.83 -16.29 -9.23
CA ASN A 183 2.25 -17.54 -8.59
C ASN A 183 2.24 -18.72 -9.58
N LEU A 184 1.23 -18.79 -10.46
CA LEU A 184 1.07 -19.85 -11.44
C LEU A 184 2.16 -19.83 -12.52
N THR A 185 2.51 -18.65 -13.02
CA THR A 185 3.48 -18.48 -14.11
C THR A 185 4.93 -18.39 -13.62
N GLY A 186 5.14 -18.01 -12.37
CA GLY A 186 6.46 -17.67 -11.83
C GLY A 186 6.95 -16.27 -12.21
N TYR A 187 6.19 -15.51 -13.00
CA TYR A 187 6.48 -14.11 -13.33
C TYR A 187 5.80 -13.16 -12.34
N ASP A 188 6.15 -11.88 -12.40
CA ASP A 188 5.38 -10.80 -11.76
C ASP A 188 4.39 -10.26 -12.80
N VAL A 189 3.14 -10.74 -12.75
CA VAL A 189 2.08 -10.40 -13.71
C VAL A 189 1.39 -9.14 -13.26
N LYS A 190 1.30 -8.16 -14.17
CA LYS A 190 0.75 -6.84 -13.91
C LYS A 190 -0.31 -6.48 -14.94
N MET A 191 -1.25 -5.64 -14.52
CA MET A 191 -2.26 -5.07 -15.39
C MET A 191 -1.75 -3.74 -15.95
N ALA A 192 -1.80 -3.57 -17.26
CA ALA A 192 -1.55 -2.30 -17.94
C ALA A 192 -2.82 -1.45 -18.00
N LYS A 193 -3.94 -2.04 -18.42
CA LYS A 193 -5.22 -1.32 -18.49
C LYS A 193 -6.40 -2.27 -18.37
N LEU A 194 -7.55 -1.68 -18.06
CA LEU A 194 -8.82 -2.33 -17.89
C LEU A 194 -9.88 -1.53 -18.64
N GLU A 195 -10.62 -2.18 -19.53
CA GLU A 195 -11.64 -1.55 -20.37
C GLU A 195 -12.91 -2.42 -20.38
N PRO A 196 -14.11 -1.86 -20.59
CA PRO A 196 -15.29 -2.67 -20.94
C PRO A 196 -15.01 -3.51 -22.20
N HIS A 197 -15.55 -4.71 -22.25
CA HIS A 197 -15.33 -5.59 -23.38
C HIS A 197 -15.95 -5.02 -24.67
N HIS A 198 -15.29 -5.22 -25.80
CA HIS A 198 -15.83 -4.84 -27.11
C HIS A 198 -15.99 -6.05 -28.02
N ASP A 199 -17.22 -6.30 -28.48
CA ASP A 199 -17.50 -7.23 -29.58
C ASP A 199 -17.77 -6.46 -30.87
N GLY A 200 -16.77 -6.43 -31.75
CA GLY A 200 -16.84 -5.66 -32.99
C GLY A 200 -16.81 -4.15 -32.72
N GLU A 201 -17.96 -3.50 -32.86
CA GLU A 201 -18.22 -2.08 -32.57
C GLU A 201 -19.10 -1.87 -31.33
N TYR A 202 -19.61 -2.95 -30.73
CA TYR A 202 -20.49 -2.89 -29.57
C TYR A 202 -19.70 -3.04 -28.27
N GLU A 203 -19.92 -2.12 -27.34
CA GLU A 203 -19.41 -2.20 -25.96
C GLU A 203 -20.33 -3.10 -25.13
N ASP A 204 -19.78 -4.19 -24.60
CA ASP A 204 -20.41 -5.02 -23.57
C ASP A 204 -19.94 -4.54 -22.19
N ARG A 205 -20.85 -3.93 -21.43
CA ARG A 205 -20.57 -3.36 -20.11
C ARG A 205 -20.60 -4.39 -18.99
N GLU A 206 -21.07 -5.60 -19.29
CA GLU A 206 -21.14 -6.72 -18.34
C GLU A 206 -19.88 -7.59 -18.39
N SER A 207 -19.04 -7.40 -19.40
CA SER A 207 -17.74 -8.04 -19.57
C SER A 207 -16.60 -7.02 -19.57
N THR A 208 -15.39 -7.48 -19.26
CA THR A 208 -14.20 -6.63 -19.10
C THR A 208 -13.02 -7.22 -19.84
N ASP A 209 -12.29 -6.37 -20.55
CA ASP A 209 -11.00 -6.63 -21.16
C ASP A 209 -9.88 -6.22 -20.20
N LEU A 210 -9.10 -7.20 -19.74
CA LEU A 210 -7.91 -7.00 -18.92
C LEU A 210 -6.67 -7.15 -19.79
N PHE A 211 -5.86 -6.11 -19.87
CA PHE A 211 -4.61 -6.11 -20.64
C PHE A 211 -3.44 -6.30 -19.69
N LEU A 212 -2.77 -7.45 -19.81
CA LEU A 212 -1.74 -7.90 -18.89
C LEU A 212 -0.37 -7.91 -19.56
N TYR A 213 0.67 -7.71 -18.75
CA TYR A 213 2.06 -7.96 -19.10
C TYR A 213 2.73 -8.66 -17.92
N ALA A 214 3.96 -9.12 -18.11
CA ALA A 214 4.71 -9.74 -17.03
C ALA A 214 6.14 -9.23 -17.00
N VAL A 215 6.72 -9.28 -15.81
CA VAL A 215 8.10 -8.89 -15.52
C VAL A 215 8.85 -10.09 -14.96
N HIS A 216 10.09 -10.28 -15.40
CA HIS A 216 10.99 -11.27 -14.82
C HIS A 216 11.32 -10.88 -13.37
N ARG A 217 11.12 -11.81 -12.43
CA ARG A 217 11.34 -11.55 -10.99
C ARG A 217 12.80 -11.28 -10.64
N ASP A 218 13.73 -11.81 -11.44
CA ASP A 218 15.16 -11.74 -11.17
C ASP A 218 15.82 -10.57 -11.91
N THR A 219 15.47 -10.36 -13.19
CA THR A 219 16.10 -9.34 -14.02
C THR A 219 15.34 -8.02 -14.05
N ASN A 220 14.05 -8.01 -13.69
CA ASN A 220 13.15 -6.86 -13.83
C ASN A 220 12.89 -6.41 -15.28
N ASP A 221 13.16 -7.28 -16.25
CA ASP A 221 12.85 -7.06 -17.66
C ASP A 221 11.42 -7.49 -18.00
N ILE A 222 10.84 -6.85 -19.02
CA ILE A 222 9.55 -7.24 -19.57
C ILE A 222 9.67 -8.62 -20.22
N VAL A 223 8.79 -9.54 -19.82
CA VAL A 223 8.68 -10.89 -20.40
C VAL A 223 8.10 -10.78 -21.80
N ASP A 224 8.65 -11.55 -22.74
CA ASP A 224 8.09 -11.59 -24.09
C ASP A 224 6.66 -12.16 -24.09
N THR A 225 5.80 -11.56 -24.91
CA THR A 225 4.37 -11.88 -24.98
C THR A 225 4.11 -13.33 -25.35
N GLU A 226 4.91 -13.93 -26.24
CA GLU A 226 4.75 -15.34 -26.61
C GLU A 226 5.10 -16.26 -25.44
N VAL A 227 6.13 -15.93 -24.68
CA VAL A 227 6.54 -16.69 -23.49
C VAL A 227 5.45 -16.64 -22.42
N LEU A 228 4.90 -15.45 -22.16
CA LEU A 228 3.79 -15.29 -21.21
C LEU A 228 2.53 -16.03 -21.67
N LEU A 229 2.15 -15.86 -22.94
CA LEU A 229 0.96 -16.49 -23.51
C LEU A 229 1.06 -18.02 -23.43
N ASN A 230 2.20 -18.59 -23.83
CA ASN A 230 2.44 -20.03 -23.73
C ASN A 230 2.33 -20.54 -22.28
N ALA A 231 2.89 -19.79 -21.31
CA ALA A 231 2.84 -20.18 -19.89
C ALA A 231 1.40 -20.18 -19.32
N LEU A 232 0.53 -19.31 -19.84
CA LEU A 232 -0.87 -19.21 -19.44
C LEU A 232 -1.75 -20.23 -20.16
N GLU A 233 -1.56 -20.42 -21.47
CA GLU A 233 -2.32 -21.38 -22.28
C GLU A 233 -2.09 -22.83 -21.80
N GLN A 234 -0.85 -23.18 -21.46
CA GLN A 234 -0.49 -24.48 -20.89
C GLN A 234 -1.21 -24.79 -19.57
N ARG A 235 -1.75 -23.79 -18.88
CA ARG A 235 -2.42 -23.91 -17.57
C ARG A 235 -3.83 -23.32 -17.58
N SER A 236 -4.43 -23.15 -18.77
CA SER A 236 -5.72 -22.50 -18.97
C SER A 236 -6.86 -23.13 -18.16
N GLU A 237 -6.91 -24.46 -18.07
CA GLU A 237 -7.91 -25.18 -17.27
C GLU A 237 -7.84 -24.80 -15.78
N LEU A 238 -6.63 -24.75 -15.20
CA LEU A 238 -6.41 -24.32 -13.81
C LEU A 238 -6.77 -22.86 -13.60
N ILE A 239 -6.56 -22.01 -14.62
CA ILE A 239 -6.94 -20.60 -14.54
C ILE A 239 -8.46 -20.49 -14.48
N VAL A 240 -9.18 -21.16 -15.38
CA VAL A 240 -10.64 -21.12 -15.43
C VAL A 240 -11.26 -21.71 -14.16
N SER A 241 -10.71 -22.80 -13.61
CA SER A 241 -11.24 -23.42 -12.38
C SER A 241 -11.03 -22.57 -11.13
N ASN A 242 -9.86 -21.93 -10.99
CA ASN A 242 -9.52 -21.18 -9.76
C ASN A 242 -9.96 -19.71 -9.81
N LEU A 243 -10.26 -19.20 -11.00
CA LEU A 243 -10.80 -17.86 -11.23
C LEU A 243 -12.26 -17.93 -11.72
N ASP A 244 -12.98 -19.00 -11.40
CA ASP A 244 -14.38 -19.24 -11.76
C ASP A 244 -15.30 -18.06 -11.38
N SER A 245 -15.05 -17.44 -10.23
CA SER A 245 -15.80 -16.26 -9.75
C SER A 245 -15.77 -15.10 -10.74
N PHE A 246 -14.70 -15.00 -11.54
CA PHE A 246 -14.48 -13.96 -12.55
C PHE A 246 -14.96 -14.34 -13.94
N ASN A 247 -15.36 -15.60 -14.16
CA ASN A 247 -15.84 -16.11 -15.45
C ASN A 247 -14.87 -15.76 -16.59
N ILE A 248 -13.63 -16.27 -16.54
CA ILE A 248 -12.63 -16.03 -17.59
C ILE A 248 -13.08 -16.72 -18.88
N GLN A 249 -13.41 -15.92 -19.89
CA GLN A 249 -13.97 -16.38 -21.16
C GLN A 249 -12.89 -16.67 -22.20
N ARG A 250 -11.80 -15.88 -22.21
CA ARG A 250 -10.75 -15.98 -23.23
C ARG A 250 -9.40 -15.45 -22.75
N ILE A 251 -8.33 -16.10 -23.20
CA ILE A 251 -6.93 -15.66 -23.04
C ILE A 251 -6.30 -15.63 -24.44
N GLN A 252 -5.75 -14.49 -24.86
CA GLN A 252 -5.11 -14.38 -26.17
C GLN A 252 -4.08 -13.24 -26.22
N GLY A 253 -3.12 -13.32 -27.16
CA GLY A 253 -2.26 -12.18 -27.47
C GLY A 253 -3.02 -11.06 -28.20
N CYS A 254 -2.67 -9.81 -27.92
CA CYS A 254 -3.22 -8.66 -28.64
C CYS A 254 -2.67 -8.61 -30.07
N ARG A 255 -3.56 -8.69 -31.07
CA ARG A 255 -3.21 -8.47 -32.48
C ARG A 255 -3.48 -7.00 -32.83
N CYS A 256 -2.59 -6.35 -33.58
CA CYS A 256 -2.86 -5.02 -34.13
C CYS A 256 -4.16 -5.02 -34.93
N ARG A 257 -5.22 -4.44 -34.39
CA ARG A 257 -6.38 -4.03 -35.18
C ARG A 257 -5.95 -2.76 -35.92
N ARG A 258 -5.73 -2.83 -37.23
CA ARG A 258 -5.58 -1.64 -38.08
C ARG A 258 -6.85 -0.79 -37.92
N ARG A 259 -6.83 0.22 -37.04
CA ARG A 259 -7.83 1.29 -37.05
C ARG A 259 -7.55 2.13 -38.30
N SER A 260 -8.30 1.89 -39.37
CA SER A 260 -8.45 2.86 -40.45
C SER A 260 -9.15 4.09 -39.88
N ALA A 261 -8.39 5.02 -39.32
CA ALA A 261 -8.90 6.32 -38.91
C ALA A 261 -9.36 7.08 -40.15
N ARG A 262 -10.66 6.96 -40.49
CA ARG A 262 -11.32 7.92 -41.37
C ARG A 262 -11.46 9.21 -40.57
N TRP A 263 -10.66 10.21 -40.97
CA TRP A 263 -10.69 11.58 -40.46
C TRP A 263 -12.14 12.12 -40.47
N ALA A 264 -12.68 12.44 -39.30
CA ALA A 264 -13.90 13.24 -39.16
C ALA A 264 -13.52 14.57 -38.48
N PRO A 265 -13.89 15.73 -39.04
CA PRO A 265 -13.49 17.02 -38.47
C PRO A 265 -14.20 17.30 -37.13
N PRO A 266 -13.57 18.08 -36.24
CA PRO A 266 -14.09 18.32 -34.89
C PRO A 266 -15.36 19.17 -34.93
N ARG A 267 -16.38 18.75 -34.17
CA ARG A 267 -17.52 19.61 -33.82
C ARG A 267 -17.13 20.50 -32.64
N SER A 268 -17.45 21.78 -32.76
CA SER A 268 -17.19 22.88 -31.81
C SER A 268 -17.72 22.63 -30.39
N PRO A 269 -17.09 23.19 -29.35
CA PRO A 269 -17.48 22.98 -27.96
C PRO A 269 -18.65 23.88 -27.54
N SER A 270 -19.65 23.29 -26.88
CA SER A 270 -20.63 24.00 -26.06
C SER A 270 -20.19 23.95 -24.59
N SER A 271 -20.23 25.10 -23.93
CA SER A 271 -19.80 25.38 -22.55
C SER A 271 -20.54 24.56 -21.46
N PRO A 272 -19.95 24.42 -20.25
CA PRO A 272 -20.42 23.51 -19.21
C PRO A 272 -21.48 24.15 -18.28
N SER A 273 -22.50 23.39 -17.91
CA SER A 273 -23.40 23.70 -16.79
C SER A 273 -22.84 23.10 -15.50
N ALA A 274 -22.64 23.95 -14.49
CA ALA A 274 -22.30 23.55 -13.14
C ALA A 274 -23.41 22.71 -12.50
N ALA A 275 -23.04 21.57 -11.90
CA ALA A 275 -23.88 20.88 -10.92
C ALA A 275 -22.97 20.38 -9.80
N SER A 276 -23.07 21.06 -8.66
CA SER A 276 -22.50 20.62 -7.39
C SER A 276 -23.22 19.34 -6.94
N SER A 277 -22.48 18.34 -6.47
CA SER A 277 -23.07 17.32 -5.60
C SER A 277 -22.05 16.86 -4.57
N SER A 278 -22.41 17.13 -3.31
CA SER A 278 -21.68 16.81 -2.09
C SER A 278 -22.26 15.55 -1.46
N TRP A 279 -21.44 14.52 -1.25
CA TRP A 279 -21.70 13.39 -0.35
C TRP A 279 -20.31 12.81 0.01
N GLY A 280 -19.94 12.43 1.22
CA GLY A 280 -20.50 12.46 2.56
C GLY A 280 -19.40 11.86 3.45
N ARG A 281 -19.09 12.50 4.59
CA ARG A 281 -18.07 12.01 5.52
C ARG A 281 -18.71 11.00 6.47
N TYR A 282 -18.13 9.80 6.55
CA TYR A 282 -18.30 8.91 7.68
C TYR A 282 -16.92 8.53 8.21
N TRP A 283 -16.67 8.83 9.48
CA TRP A 283 -15.65 8.18 10.28
C TRP A 283 -16.25 7.91 11.65
N ALA A 284 -16.25 6.65 12.06
CA ALA A 284 -16.45 6.21 13.44
C ALA A 284 -15.25 5.35 13.84
N SER A 285 -14.39 5.96 14.68
CA SER A 285 -13.57 5.44 15.80
C SER A 285 -12.79 4.09 15.66
N PRO A 286 -12.06 3.64 16.70
CA PRO A 286 -10.60 3.76 16.78
C PRO A 286 -9.88 2.40 16.75
N CYS A 287 -8.66 2.36 16.21
CA CYS A 287 -7.57 1.46 16.59
C CYS A 287 -6.29 1.94 15.89
N TYR A 288 -5.23 2.17 16.65
CA TYR A 288 -3.93 2.63 16.15
C TYR A 288 -3.29 1.53 15.28
N ALA A 289 -3.46 1.63 13.97
CA ALA A 289 -2.60 1.03 12.97
C ALA A 289 -2.09 2.18 12.10
N HIS A 290 -0.77 2.37 12.03
CA HIS A 290 -0.15 3.45 11.24
C HIS A 290 -0.50 3.25 9.76
N PRO A 291 -1.34 4.13 9.15
CA PRO A 291 -1.81 3.88 7.80
C PRO A 291 -0.68 4.17 6.81
N ALA A 292 -0.38 3.18 5.98
CA ALA A 292 0.52 3.31 4.83
C ALA A 292 0.10 4.51 3.96
N ARG A 293 1.05 5.33 3.54
CA ARG A 293 0.77 6.54 2.74
C ARG A 293 0.99 6.24 1.27
N ARG A 294 0.03 6.64 0.42
CA ARG A 294 0.04 6.33 -1.02
C ARG A 294 0.44 7.57 -1.82
N GLY A 295 1.35 7.39 -2.78
CA GLY A 295 1.66 8.35 -3.84
C GLY A 295 1.26 7.76 -5.19
N THR A 296 0.77 8.59 -6.10
CA THR A 296 0.35 8.16 -7.44
C THR A 296 1.26 8.80 -8.48
N LEU A 297 1.95 7.97 -9.26
CA LEU A 297 2.79 8.43 -10.36
C LEU A 297 1.93 8.54 -11.62
N ASN A 298 1.94 9.71 -12.26
CA ASN A 298 1.17 9.99 -13.46
C ASN A 298 2.08 10.50 -14.59
N TYR A 299 1.67 10.23 -15.82
CA TYR A 299 2.31 10.73 -17.04
C TYR A 299 1.84 12.16 -17.36
N ILE A 300 2.77 13.05 -17.70
CA ILE A 300 2.51 14.49 -18.00
C ILE A 300 3.07 14.96 -19.33
#